data_AF-F3GI19-F1
#
_entry.id   AF-F3GI19-F1
#
_cell.length_a   1.000
_cell.length_b   1.000
_cell.length_c   1.000
_cell.angle_alpha   90.00
_cell.angle_beta   90.00
_cell.angle_gamma   90.00
#
_symmetry.space_group_name_H-M   'P 1'
#
loop_
_entity.id
_entity.type
_entity.pdbx_description
1 polymer ?
#
loop_
_entity_poly.entity_id
_entity_poly.type
_entity_poly.pdbx_seq_one_letter_code
_entity_poly.pdbx_strand_id
1 'polypeptide(L)' 'MNKLFAASLLAAGLAFASAAQAAPTLLNVSYDVMRDFYKDYNSAFQKHWKDEKNEDVTVQMSFGGSSKQARSVIDGL' A
#
# COMPACT_ATOMS: atom_id res chain seq x y z
N MET A 1 21.13 -40.00 -7.93
CA MET A 1 19.78 -39.53 -7.52
C MET A 1 19.73 -38.05 -7.12
N ASN A 2 20.84 -37.30 -7.16
CA ASN A 2 20.90 -35.96 -6.54
C ASN A 2 20.50 -34.81 -7.47
N LYS A 3 20.54 -35.01 -8.80
CA LYS A 3 20.23 -33.96 -9.79
C LYS A 3 18.73 -33.67 -9.90
N LEU A 4 17.89 -34.70 -9.76
CA LEU A 4 16.42 -34.57 -9.77
C LEU A 4 15.90 -33.91 -8.48
N PHE A 5 16.56 -34.19 -7.36
CA PHE A 5 16.27 -33.57 -6.07
C PHE A 5 16.66 -32.09 -6.06
N ALA A 6 17.85 -31.77 -6.59
CA ALA A 6 18.30 -30.39 -6.75
C ALA A 6 17.41 -29.57 -7.72
N ALA A 7 16.96 -30.18 -8.82
CA ALA A 7 16.03 -29.55 -9.75
C ALA A 7 14.65 -29.29 -9.13
N SER A 8 14.16 -30.20 -8.28
CA SER A 8 12.88 -30.02 -7.57
C SER A 8 12.96 -28.92 -6.51
N LEU A 9 14.10 -28.81 -5.80
CA LEU A 9 14.35 -27.72 -4.85
C LEU A 9 14.42 -26.35 -5.53
N LEU A 10 15.05 -26.26 -6.70
CA LEU A 10 15.12 -25.02 -7.47
C LEU A 10 13.76 -24.61 -8.03
N ALA A 11 12.97 -25.56 -8.54
CA ALA A 11 11.61 -25.32 -9.02
C ALA A 11 10.67 -24.86 -7.89
N ALA A 12 10.79 -25.45 -6.70
CA ALA A 12 10.05 -25.01 -5.52
C ALA A 12 10.45 -23.58 -5.11
N GLY A 13 11.75 -23.26 -5.10
CA GLY A 13 12.23 -21.90 -4.79
C GLY A 13 11.70 -20.81 -5.73
N LEU A 14 11.60 -21.12 -7.03
CA LEU A 14 11.04 -20.20 -8.03
C LEU A 14 9.51 -20.01 -7.89
N ALA A 15 8.78 -21.03 -7.43
CA ALA A 15 7.35 -20.94 -7.19
C ALA A 15 6.98 -20.10 -5.95
N PHE A 16 7.90 -19.95 -4.98
CA PHE A 16 7.71 -19.09 -3.81
C PHE A 16 8.20 -17.65 -4.01
N ALA A 17 8.99 -17.37 -5.07
CA ALA A 17 9.50 -16.03 -5.34
C ALA A 17 8.42 -15.03 -5.79
N SER A 18 7.24 -15.50 -6.20
CA SER A 18 6.12 -14.67 -6.67
C SER A 18 5.16 -14.20 -5.56
N ALA A 19 5.40 -14.55 -4.30
CA ALA A 19 4.47 -14.27 -3.20
C ALA A 19 4.76 -12.99 -2.39
N ALA A 20 5.85 -12.27 -2.68
CA ALA A 20 6.23 -11.06 -1.95
C ALA A 20 5.88 -9.79 -2.74
N GLN A 21 4.58 -9.52 -2.92
CA GLN A 21 4.12 -8.23 -3.43
C GLN A 21 4.06 -7.25 -2.24
N ALA A 22 4.82 -6.16 -2.31
CA ALA A 22 4.74 -5.11 -1.29
C ALA A 22 3.33 -4.52 -1.28
N ALA A 23 2.79 -4.26 -0.08
CA ALA A 23 1.48 -3.66 0.09
C ALA A 23 1.38 -2.35 -0.72
N PRO A 24 0.35 -2.16 -1.55
CA PRO A 24 0.15 -0.90 -2.26
C PRO A 24 0.11 0.27 -1.27
N THR A 25 0.73 1.37 -1.66
CA THR A 25 0.71 2.61 -0.89
C THR A 25 -0.20 3.62 -1.57
N LEU A 26 -1.18 4.12 -0.83
CA LEU A 26 -2.06 5.21 -1.24
C LEU A 26 -1.66 6.48 -0.52
N LEU A 27 -1.66 7.60 -1.23
CA LEU A 27 -1.51 8.93 -0.65
C LEU A 27 -2.87 9.62 -0.61
N ASN A 28 -3.36 9.88 0.60
CA ASN A 28 -4.54 10.71 0.80
C ASN A 28 -4.11 12.18 0.87
N VAL A 29 -4.48 12.95 -0.15
CA VAL A 29 -4.24 14.39 -0.22
C VAL A 29 -5.53 15.13 0.17
N SER A 30 -5.50 15.84 1.29
CA SER A 30 -6.68 16.52 1.84
C SER A 30 -6.35 17.90 2.43
N TYR A 31 -7.39 18.68 2.75
CA TYR A 31 -7.22 19.95 3.44
C TYR A 31 -6.97 19.76 4.93
N ASP A 32 -6.25 20.69 5.57
CA ASP A 32 -5.88 20.58 6.99
C ASP A 32 -7.10 20.46 7.93
N VAL A 33 -8.24 21.08 7.57
CA VAL A 33 -9.51 20.96 8.32
C VAL A 33 -10.05 19.53 8.39
N MET A 34 -9.64 18.63 7.48
CA MET A 34 -10.06 17.23 7.43
C MET A 34 -9.02 16.25 8.00
N ARG A 35 -7.88 16.74 8.49
CA ARG A 35 -6.76 15.89 8.93
C ARG A 35 -7.19 14.85 9.96
N ASP A 36 -7.89 15.30 11.01
CA ASP A 36 -8.23 14.43 12.13
C ASP A 36 -9.32 13.42 11.72
N PHE A 37 -10.23 13.81 10.82
CA PHE A 37 -11.17 12.87 10.20
C PHE A 37 -10.45 11.77 9.42
N TYR A 38 -9.50 12.14 8.54
CA TYR A 38 -8.81 11.15 7.72
C TYR A 38 -7.84 10.27 8.49
N LYS A 39 -7.32 10.72 9.63
CA LYS A 39 -6.55 9.88 10.53
C LYS A 39 -7.37 8.66 10.99
N ASP A 40 -8.62 8.89 11.39
CA ASP A 40 -9.51 7.83 11.86
C ASP A 40 -10.09 7.03 10.69
N TYR A 41 -10.53 7.72 9.64
CA TYR A 41 -11.11 7.09 8.45
C TYR A 41 -10.11 6.18 7.72
N ASN A 42 -8.85 6.59 7.58
CA ASN A 42 -7.84 5.78 6.89
C ASN A 42 -7.61 4.45 7.62
N SER A 43 -7.61 4.46 8.95
CA SER A 43 -7.50 3.23 9.76
C SER A 43 -8.69 2.29 9.50
N ALA A 44 -9.90 2.84 9.44
CA ALA A 44 -11.10 2.08 9.12
C ALA A 44 -11.09 1.54 7.68
N PHE A 45 -10.64 2.35 6.72
CA PHE A 45 -10.49 1.95 5.32
C PHE A 45 -9.48 0.81 5.15
N GLN A 46 -8.32 0.88 5.80
CA GLN A 46 -7.32 -0.19 5.74
C GLN A 46 -7.88 -1.52 6.25
N LYS A 47 -8.63 -1.47 7.35
CA LYS A 47 -9.32 -2.66 7.88
C LYS A 47 -10.35 -3.21 6.87
N HIS A 48 -11.19 -2.33 6.33
CA HIS A 48 -12.21 -2.71 5.35
C HIS A 48 -11.59 -3.32 4.08
N TRP A 49 -10.51 -2.72 3.56
CA TRP A 49 -9.79 -3.19 2.39
C TRP A 49 -9.22 -4.61 2.60
N LYS A 50 -8.62 -4.85 3.77
CA LYS A 50 -8.11 -6.18 4.14
C LYS A 50 -9.24 -7.21 4.21
N ASP A 51 -10.36 -6.83 4.81
CA ASP A 51 -11.53 -7.71 4.94
C ASP A 51 -12.16 -8.03 3.56
N GLU A 52 -12.14 -7.09 2.59
CA GLU A 52 -12.74 -7.27 1.26
C GLU A 52 -11.80 -7.94 0.23
N LYS A 53 -10.53 -7.52 0.20
CA LYS A 53 -9.55 -7.93 -0.82
C LYS A 53 -8.55 -8.97 -0.33
N ASN A 54 -8.53 -9.25 0.97
CA ASN A 54 -7.51 -10.10 1.60
C ASN A 54 -6.09 -9.60 1.28
N GLU A 55 -5.92 -8.28 1.20
CA GLU A 55 -4.68 -7.59 0.87
C GLU A 55 -4.43 -6.46 1.88
N ASP A 56 -3.17 -6.25 2.25
CA ASP A 56 -2.79 -5.10 3.09
C ASP A 56 -2.57 -3.86 2.21
N VAL A 57 -2.98 -2.69 2.70
CA VAL A 57 -2.73 -1.40 2.05
C VAL A 57 -2.15 -0.40 3.05
N THR A 58 -1.15 0.36 2.63
CA THR A 58 -0.59 1.46 3.42
C THR A 58 -1.23 2.77 2.97
N VAL A 59 -1.76 3.56 3.89
CA VAL A 59 -2.32 4.89 3.57
C VAL A 59 -1.49 5.97 4.24
N GLN A 60 -0.85 6.81 3.43
CA GLN A 60 -0.15 8.02 3.85
C GLN A 60 -1.06 9.23 3.72
N MET A 61 -0.72 10.32 4.40
CA MET A 61 -1.51 11.56 4.36
C MET A 61 -0.64 12.76 4.03
N SER A 62 -1.16 13.63 3.15
CA SER A 62 -0.70 14.99 2.93
C SER A 62 -1.84 15.95 3.25
N PHE A 63 -1.56 16.96 4.08
CA PHE A 63 -2.55 17.98 4.46
C PHE A 63 -1.91 19.35 4.64
N GLY A 64 -2.71 20.39 4.44
CA GLY A 64 -2.28 21.78 4.50
C GLY A 64 -3.37 22.74 4.02
N GLY A 65 -3.04 24.03 3.95
CA GLY A 65 -3.94 25.03 3.39
C GLY A 65 -4.30 24.71 1.94
N SER A 66 -5.55 25.03 1.54
CA SER A 66 -6.12 24.58 0.26
C SER A 66 -5.29 24.95 -0.96
N SER A 67 -4.80 26.18 -1.06
CA SER A 67 -3.94 26.59 -2.18
C SER A 67 -2.59 25.87 -2.18
N LYS A 68 -2.01 25.60 -1.00
CA LYS A 68 -0.74 24.86 -0.88
C LYS A 68 -0.92 23.41 -1.33
N GLN A 69 -1.99 22.74 -0.92
CA GLN A 69 -2.28 21.36 -1.31
C GLN A 69 -2.62 21.23 -2.80
N ALA A 70 -3.41 22.17 -3.34
CA ALA A 70 -3.64 22.20 -4.79
C ALA A 70 -2.33 22.39 -5.58
N ARG A 71 -1.44 23.27 -5.10
CA ARG A 71 -0.12 23.48 -5.71
C ARG A 71 0.77 22.25 -5.59
N SER A 72 0.80 21.56 -4.44
CA SER A 72 1.62 20.36 -4.31
C SER A 72 1.20 19.27 -5.30
N VAL A 73 -0.11 19.08 -5.54
CA VAL A 73 -0.58 18.14 -6.58
C VAL A 73 -0.12 18.58 -7.98
N ILE A 74 -0.21 19.86 -8.29
CA ILE A 74 0.32 20.41 -9.57
C ILE A 74 1.82 20.17 -9.70
N ASP A 75 2.56 20.31 -8.61
CA ASP A 75 4.03 20.19 -8.56
C ASP A 75 4.51 18.72 -8.48
N GLY A 76 3.60 17.73 -8.47
CA GLY A 76 3.91 16.30 -8.55
C GLY A 76 3.94 15.54 -7.22
N LEU A 77 3.23 16.05 -6.21
CA LEU A 77 2.86 15.28 -5.02
C LEU A 77 1.83 14.20 -5.33
#